data_AF-Q6BH60-F1
#
_entry.id   AF-Q6BH60-F1
#
_cell.length_a   1.000
_cell.length_b   1.000
_cell.length_c   1.000
_cell.angle_alpha   90.00
_cell.angle_beta   90.00
_cell.angle_gamma   90.00
#
_symmetry.space_group_name_H-M   'P 1'
#
loop_
_entity.id
_entity.type
_entity.pdbx_description
1 polymer ?
#
loop_
_entity_poly.entity_id
_entity_poly.type
_entity_poly.pdbx_seq_one_letter_code
_entity_poly.pdbx_strand_id
1 'polypeptide(L)'
;MIRNLTCGSRSRAVAPRIRWYSSATHSRPELSNLLPGKRTMNKILFDNDSRLSYKKVIPILNSVYSHIETPEDIILPNYVKSNDLMLCKQILASIRSTTNSINKNLVSLENELVEQAAELGNNDAIAMLAFESIEDPQTSKEDYKYANKLIDNLTNLKHPLVFKMAGDLAFKKGYHNQAEIYWLQFIELESDTILASQVYANLGIYYFNYLKPRPDLTKAELYMKKSIKFGELDKYTIQAHYYLGQLYSMTDPILSKYHLEISASKGLKESFPSLGFLEMNIFKNYSKSLEWFKLGVESSNDLSCMIGQFDCFINLENLIQADGIYRNLVSVHNKIRSARARKDIPKDIQQAMDTNQSLLNLFFSTRSGSIKSLPSYQL
;
A
#
# COMPACT_ATOMS: atom_id res chain seq x y z
N MET A 1 15.50 -14.25 -49.85
CA MET A 1 16.51 -15.31 -50.12
C MET A 1 17.41 -15.34 -48.90
N ILE A 2 17.48 -16.35 -48.03
CA ILE A 2 17.47 -17.82 -48.16
C ILE A 2 16.82 -18.36 -46.86
N ARG A 3 15.63 -18.96 -46.96
CA ARG A 3 15.28 -20.41 -46.86
C ARG A 3 15.30 -21.03 -45.45
N ASN A 4 14.10 -21.42 -45.03
CA ASN A 4 13.69 -22.74 -44.50
C ASN A 4 14.69 -23.52 -43.63
N LEU A 5 14.35 -23.61 -42.34
CA LEU A 5 14.53 -24.83 -41.55
C LEU A 5 13.19 -25.14 -40.86
N THR A 6 12.43 -26.06 -41.46
CA THR A 6 11.33 -26.77 -40.80
C THR A 6 11.83 -28.08 -40.21
N CYS A 7 11.19 -28.46 -39.10
CA CYS A 7 11.14 -29.77 -38.46
C CYS A 7 12.38 -30.29 -37.72
N GLY A 8 12.33 -30.11 -36.40
CA GLY A 8 12.90 -31.02 -35.42
C GLY A 8 12.02 -30.99 -34.17
N SER A 9 11.03 -31.87 -34.11
CA SER A 9 10.21 -32.12 -32.93
C SER A 9 11.09 -32.51 -31.74
N ARG A 10 11.33 -31.57 -30.84
CA ARG A 10 11.79 -31.82 -29.47
C ARG A 10 10.82 -31.14 -28.54
N SER A 11 10.14 -31.96 -27.76
CA SER A 11 9.37 -31.59 -26.59
C SER A 11 10.11 -30.51 -25.81
N ARG A 12 9.52 -29.30 -25.75
CA ARG A 12 9.90 -28.31 -24.75
C ARG A 12 9.56 -28.94 -23.41
N ALA A 13 10.57 -29.26 -22.62
CA ALA A 13 10.39 -29.68 -21.24
C ALA A 13 9.80 -28.49 -20.48
N VAL A 14 8.47 -28.49 -20.33
CA VAL A 14 7.74 -27.64 -19.40
C VAL A 14 8.07 -28.19 -18.01
N ALA A 15 8.64 -27.34 -17.15
CA ALA A 15 8.94 -27.72 -15.77
C ALA A 15 7.65 -28.10 -15.01
N PRO A 16 7.70 -29.07 -14.08
CA PRO A 16 6.51 -29.51 -13.36
C PRO A 16 6.02 -28.41 -12.41
N ARG A 17 4.79 -27.94 -12.66
CA ARG A 17 4.05 -27.00 -11.81
C ARG A 17 3.78 -27.66 -10.45
N ILE A 18 4.34 -27.13 -9.36
CA ILE A 18 3.88 -27.46 -8.00
C ILE A 18 2.93 -26.34 -7.56
N ARG A 19 1.64 -26.53 -7.85
CA ARG A 19 0.56 -25.65 -7.37
C ARG A 19 -0.12 -26.30 -6.16
N TRP A 20 -0.38 -25.51 -5.12
CA TRP A 20 -1.19 -25.91 -3.98
C TRP A 20 -2.65 -26.05 -4.42
N TYR A 21 -3.09 -27.28 -4.64
CA TYR A 21 -4.50 -27.59 -4.87
C TYR A 21 -5.27 -27.40 -3.56
N SER A 22 -6.07 -26.34 -3.47
CA SER A 22 -7.18 -26.32 -2.52
C SER A 22 -8.31 -27.15 -3.10
N SER A 23 -8.36 -28.43 -2.74
CA SER A 23 -9.48 -29.33 -3.02
C SER A 23 -10.70 -28.89 -2.21
N ALA A 24 -11.50 -28.00 -2.82
CA ALA A 24 -12.87 -27.74 -2.41
C ALA A 24 -13.68 -27.41 -3.65
N THR A 25 -14.38 -28.41 -4.18
CA THR A 25 -15.39 -28.25 -5.23
C THR A 25 -16.61 -27.50 -4.65
N HIS A 26 -16.49 -26.19 -4.51
CA HIS A 26 -17.64 -25.31 -4.56
C HIS A 26 -17.74 -24.80 -5.99
N SER A 27 -18.90 -24.99 -6.63
CA SER A 27 -19.14 -24.53 -8.00
C SER A 27 -18.77 -23.06 -8.10
N ARG A 28 -17.72 -22.77 -8.87
CA ARG A 28 -17.23 -21.41 -9.05
C ARG A 28 -18.38 -20.57 -9.62
N PRO A 29 -18.73 -19.41 -9.03
CA PRO A 29 -19.82 -18.59 -9.53
C PRO A 29 -19.51 -18.13 -10.95
N GLU A 30 -20.55 -18.01 -11.78
CA GLU A 30 -20.40 -17.50 -13.14
C GLU A 30 -19.79 -16.10 -13.13
N LEU A 31 -18.91 -15.83 -14.09
CA LEU A 31 -18.22 -14.54 -14.21
C LEU A 31 -19.20 -13.37 -14.36
N SER A 32 -20.35 -13.62 -15.01
CA SER A 32 -21.48 -12.68 -15.16
C SER A 32 -22.00 -12.16 -13.82
N ASN A 33 -21.95 -12.97 -12.76
CA ASN A 33 -22.42 -12.61 -11.42
C ASN A 33 -21.36 -11.85 -10.61
N LEU A 34 -20.09 -11.91 -11.02
CA LEU A 34 -18.98 -11.23 -10.34
C LEU A 34 -18.66 -9.87 -10.95
N LEU A 35 -18.88 -9.72 -12.25
CA LEU A 35 -18.62 -8.48 -12.97
C LEU A 35 -19.78 -7.49 -12.82
N PRO A 36 -19.50 -6.17 -12.83
CA PRO A 36 -20.55 -5.17 -12.81
C PRO A 36 -21.33 -5.15 -14.13
N GLY A 37 -22.52 -4.54 -14.12
CA GLY A 37 -23.36 -4.44 -15.31
C GLY A 37 -22.67 -3.77 -16.51
N LYS A 38 -23.11 -4.10 -17.72
CA LYS A 38 -22.53 -3.66 -19.01
C LYS A 38 -22.25 -2.16 -19.09
N ARG A 39 -23.13 -1.31 -18.55
CA ARG A 39 -22.95 0.16 -18.55
C ARG A 39 -21.71 0.57 -17.77
N THR A 40 -21.53 0.02 -16.57
CA THR A 40 -20.37 0.28 -15.72
C THR A 40 -19.10 -0.26 -16.36
N MET A 41 -19.14 -1.46 -16.93
CA MET A 41 -18.00 -2.04 -17.66
C MET A 41 -17.58 -1.18 -18.86
N ASN A 42 -18.53 -0.69 -19.66
CA ASN A 42 -18.21 0.21 -20.78
C ASN A 42 -17.57 1.53 -20.31
N LYS A 43 -18.01 2.06 -19.16
CA LYS A 43 -17.40 3.25 -18.57
C LYS A 43 -15.94 2.96 -18.17
N ILE A 44 -15.69 1.88 -17.43
CA ILE A 44 -14.33 1.51 -17.00
C ILE A 44 -13.42 1.23 -18.20
N LEU A 45 -13.94 0.57 -19.25
CA LEU A 45 -13.21 0.33 -20.50
C LEU A 45 -12.82 1.65 -21.19
N PHE A 46 -13.71 2.64 -21.18
CA PHE A 46 -13.44 3.96 -21.73
C PHE A 46 -12.41 4.72 -20.88
N ASP A 47 -12.57 4.72 -19.56
CA ASP A 47 -11.67 5.40 -18.62
C ASP A 47 -10.22 4.84 -18.69
N ASN A 48 -10.05 3.59 -19.11
CA ASN A 48 -8.74 2.93 -19.31
C ASN A 48 -8.28 2.93 -20.79
N ASP A 49 -8.90 3.74 -21.67
CA ASP A 49 -8.56 3.82 -23.10
C ASP A 49 -8.48 2.46 -23.82
N SER A 50 -9.39 1.55 -23.48
CA SER A 50 -9.38 0.19 -24.01
C SER A 50 -9.60 0.16 -25.53
N ARG A 51 -8.65 -0.45 -26.24
CA ARG A 51 -8.78 -0.79 -27.66
C ARG A 51 -9.93 -1.78 -27.93
N LEU A 52 -10.22 -2.66 -26.98
CA LEU A 52 -11.21 -3.71 -27.12
C LEU A 52 -12.54 -3.29 -26.50
N SER A 53 -13.63 -3.51 -27.24
CA SER A 53 -14.99 -3.27 -26.74
C SER A 53 -15.42 -4.39 -25.77
N TYR A 54 -16.44 -4.12 -24.97
CA TYR A 54 -17.04 -5.11 -24.05
C TYR A 54 -17.30 -6.47 -24.69
N LYS A 55 -17.82 -6.49 -25.94
CA LYS A 55 -18.10 -7.73 -26.68
C LYS A 55 -16.86 -8.58 -26.96
N LYS A 56 -15.67 -7.95 -27.03
CA LYS A 56 -14.38 -8.62 -27.26
C LYS A 56 -13.65 -8.94 -25.96
N VAL A 57 -13.81 -8.11 -24.93
CA VAL A 57 -13.18 -8.32 -23.62
C VAL A 57 -13.82 -9.48 -22.84
N ILE A 58 -15.15 -9.58 -22.84
CA ILE A 58 -15.84 -10.65 -22.10
C ILE A 58 -15.42 -12.06 -22.54
N PRO A 59 -15.32 -12.39 -23.84
CA PRO A 59 -14.81 -13.70 -24.28
C PRO A 59 -13.40 -14.01 -23.76
N ILE A 60 -12.52 -13.02 -23.68
CA ILE A 60 -11.16 -13.19 -23.14
C ILE A 60 -11.24 -13.56 -21.66
N LEU A 61 -11.96 -12.75 -20.88
CA LEU A 61 -12.11 -12.98 -19.44
C LEU A 61 -12.79 -14.34 -19.16
N ASN A 62 -13.82 -14.71 -19.94
CA ASN A 62 -14.49 -16.00 -19.80
C ASN A 62 -13.55 -17.16 -20.12
N SER A 63 -12.77 -17.08 -21.22
CA SER A 63 -11.84 -18.15 -21.63
C SER A 63 -10.79 -18.42 -20.57
N VAL A 64 -10.22 -17.36 -19.98
CA VAL A 64 -9.25 -17.49 -18.88
C VAL A 64 -9.94 -17.96 -17.60
N TYR A 65 -11.12 -17.41 -17.26
CA TYR A 65 -11.83 -17.74 -16.02
C TYR A 65 -12.33 -19.18 -15.96
N SER A 66 -12.76 -19.76 -17.08
CA SER A 66 -13.23 -21.14 -17.14
C SER A 66 -12.07 -22.14 -17.02
N HIS A 67 -10.85 -21.76 -17.41
CA HIS A 67 -9.69 -22.64 -17.46
C HIS A 67 -8.58 -22.25 -16.46
N ILE A 68 -8.88 -21.51 -15.39
CA ILE A 68 -7.88 -21.17 -14.35
C ILE A 68 -7.24 -22.45 -13.75
N GLU A 69 -8.00 -23.55 -13.69
CA GLU A 69 -7.52 -24.83 -13.15
C GLU A 69 -6.73 -25.64 -14.20
N THR A 70 -6.94 -25.37 -15.49
CA THR A 70 -6.22 -25.97 -16.62
C THR A 70 -5.68 -24.92 -17.58
N PRO A 71 -4.62 -24.17 -17.21
CA PRO A 71 -4.14 -23.06 -18.02
C PRO A 71 -3.63 -23.43 -19.42
N GLU A 72 -3.23 -24.68 -19.61
CA GLU A 72 -2.79 -25.21 -20.90
C GLU A 72 -3.92 -25.25 -21.95
N ASP A 73 -5.17 -25.23 -21.50
CA ASP A 73 -6.37 -25.23 -22.36
C ASP A 73 -6.89 -23.82 -22.68
N ILE A 74 -6.22 -22.75 -22.20
CA ILE A 74 -6.64 -21.38 -22.45
C ILE A 74 -6.41 -21.05 -23.94
N ILE A 75 -7.51 -20.96 -24.70
CA ILE A 75 -7.48 -20.52 -26.09
C ILE A 75 -7.86 -19.04 -26.14
N LEU A 76 -6.87 -18.20 -26.42
CA LEU A 76 -7.06 -16.77 -26.65
C LEU A 76 -7.42 -16.51 -28.12
N PRO A 77 -8.39 -15.62 -28.41
CA PRO A 77 -8.66 -15.21 -29.78
C PRO A 77 -7.46 -14.55 -30.47
N ASN A 78 -7.27 -14.80 -31.77
CA ASN A 78 -6.12 -14.30 -32.55
C ASN A 78 -5.92 -12.77 -32.56
N TYR A 79 -6.94 -12.00 -32.18
CA TYR A 79 -6.88 -10.53 -32.13
C TYR A 79 -6.33 -9.97 -30.82
N VAL A 80 -6.12 -10.83 -29.80
CA VAL A 80 -5.64 -10.46 -28.48
C VAL A 80 -4.14 -10.22 -28.52
N LYS A 81 -3.71 -9.08 -27.98
CA LYS A 81 -2.30 -8.76 -27.74
C LYS A 81 -2.00 -8.87 -26.26
N SER A 82 -0.72 -9.02 -25.94
CA SER A 82 -0.23 -9.11 -24.56
C SER A 82 -0.63 -7.88 -23.71
N ASN A 83 -0.60 -6.68 -24.30
CA ASN A 83 -1.06 -5.45 -23.62
C ASN A 83 -2.57 -5.45 -23.33
N ASP A 84 -3.40 -6.10 -24.15
CA ASP A 84 -4.84 -6.16 -23.88
C ASP A 84 -5.14 -7.01 -22.63
N LEU A 85 -4.31 -8.02 -22.34
CA LEU A 85 -4.43 -8.84 -21.13
C LEU A 85 -4.05 -8.05 -19.87
N MET A 86 -2.98 -7.24 -19.95
CA MET A 86 -2.60 -6.34 -18.87
C MET A 86 -3.67 -5.27 -18.61
N LEU A 87 -4.31 -4.78 -19.67
CA LEU A 87 -5.44 -3.86 -19.57
C LEU A 87 -6.68 -4.53 -18.95
N CYS A 88 -6.95 -5.80 -19.29
CA CYS A 88 -7.98 -6.59 -18.59
C CYS A 88 -7.69 -6.70 -17.08
N LYS A 89 -6.43 -6.92 -16.69
CA LYS A 89 -6.02 -6.92 -15.28
C LYS A 89 -6.22 -5.55 -14.62
N GLN A 90 -5.92 -4.45 -15.32
CA GLN A 90 -6.19 -3.09 -14.82
C GLN A 90 -7.69 -2.85 -14.61
N ILE A 91 -8.54 -3.28 -15.56
CA ILE A 91 -10.00 -3.18 -15.44
C ILE A 91 -10.51 -3.91 -14.20
N LEU A 92 -10.05 -5.14 -13.95
CA LEU A 92 -10.43 -5.90 -12.75
C LEU A 92 -10.00 -5.17 -11.46
N ALA A 93 -8.81 -4.57 -11.45
CA ALA A 93 -8.36 -3.73 -10.35
C ALA A 93 -9.23 -2.48 -10.15
N SER A 94 -9.63 -1.80 -11.24
CA SER A 94 -10.54 -0.65 -11.19
C SER A 94 -11.93 -1.04 -10.67
N ILE A 95 -12.44 -2.22 -11.05
CA ILE A 95 -13.68 -2.77 -10.51
C ILE A 95 -13.54 -2.95 -9.00
N ARG A 96 -12.47 -3.60 -8.54
CA ARG A 96 -12.19 -3.81 -7.11
C ARG A 96 -12.13 -2.48 -6.34
N SER A 97 -11.47 -1.46 -6.88
CA SER A 97 -11.43 -0.14 -6.24
C SER A 97 -12.80 0.54 -6.20
N THR A 98 -13.64 0.32 -7.23
CA THR A 98 -14.97 0.93 -7.31
C THR A 98 -15.97 0.25 -6.37
N THR A 99 -15.91 -1.08 -6.27
CA THR A 99 -16.83 -1.87 -5.44
C THR A 99 -16.36 -1.99 -3.99
N ASN A 100 -15.12 -1.61 -3.70
CA ASN A 100 -14.46 -1.78 -2.42
C ASN A 100 -14.59 -3.22 -1.87
N SER A 101 -14.58 -4.21 -2.76
CA SER A 101 -14.79 -5.62 -2.44
C SER A 101 -13.70 -6.50 -3.04
N ILE A 102 -13.18 -7.44 -2.25
CA ILE A 102 -12.12 -8.36 -2.68
C ILE A 102 -12.75 -9.73 -2.93
N ASN A 103 -12.75 -10.16 -4.20
CA ASN A 103 -13.19 -11.50 -4.58
C ASN A 103 -11.99 -12.36 -4.97
N LYS A 104 -11.81 -13.49 -4.26
CA LYS A 104 -10.68 -14.42 -4.49
C LYS A 104 -10.62 -14.91 -5.94
N ASN A 105 -11.76 -15.18 -6.56
CA ASN A 105 -11.81 -15.70 -7.93
C ASN A 105 -11.37 -14.64 -8.96
N LEU A 106 -11.68 -13.36 -8.71
CA LEU A 106 -11.23 -12.27 -9.57
C LEU A 106 -9.73 -12.01 -9.40
N VAL A 107 -9.19 -12.18 -8.19
CA VAL A 107 -7.74 -12.11 -7.95
C VAL A 107 -7.01 -13.26 -8.67
N SER A 108 -7.54 -14.47 -8.62
CA SER A 108 -6.98 -15.60 -9.40
C SER A 108 -7.03 -15.33 -10.90
N LEU A 109 -8.10 -14.72 -11.40
CA LEU A 109 -8.21 -14.29 -12.80
C LEU A 109 -7.18 -13.19 -13.15
N GLU A 110 -6.99 -12.19 -12.27
CA GLU A 110 -5.96 -11.16 -12.44
C GLU A 110 -4.58 -11.78 -12.59
N ASN A 111 -4.24 -12.76 -11.75
CA ASN A 111 -2.92 -13.43 -11.79
C ASN A 111 -2.73 -14.23 -13.07
N GLU A 112 -3.72 -15.03 -13.47
CA GLU A 112 -3.62 -15.82 -14.71
C GLU A 112 -3.53 -14.93 -15.96
N LEU A 113 -4.21 -13.77 -15.98
CA LEU A 113 -4.06 -12.79 -17.06
C LEU A 113 -2.62 -12.27 -17.17
N VAL A 114 -1.91 -12.11 -16.05
CA VAL A 114 -0.49 -11.70 -16.05
C VAL A 114 0.40 -12.83 -16.57
N GLU A 115 0.16 -14.08 -16.16
CA GLU A 115 0.88 -15.26 -16.70
C GLU A 115 0.75 -15.33 -18.23
N GLN A 116 -0.48 -15.27 -18.73
CA GLN A 116 -0.77 -15.30 -20.17
C GLN A 116 -0.15 -14.09 -20.91
N ALA A 117 -0.13 -12.90 -20.29
CA ALA A 117 0.52 -11.73 -20.87
C ALA A 117 2.04 -11.90 -20.98
N ALA A 118 2.67 -12.54 -19.99
CA ALA A 118 4.10 -12.83 -20.00
C ALA A 118 4.46 -13.88 -21.06
N GLU A 119 3.64 -14.92 -21.25
CA GLU A 119 3.82 -15.91 -22.31
C GLU A 119 3.76 -15.28 -23.71
N LEU A 120 2.91 -14.26 -23.89
CA LEU A 120 2.84 -13.45 -25.10
C LEU A 120 3.94 -12.38 -25.21
N GLY A 121 4.90 -12.34 -24.26
CA GLY A 121 6.08 -11.48 -24.31
C GLY A 121 5.86 -10.04 -23.83
N ASN A 122 4.87 -9.76 -22.98
CA ASN A 122 4.75 -8.43 -22.36
C ASN A 122 5.83 -8.25 -21.27
N ASN A 123 6.66 -7.21 -21.42
CA ASN A 123 7.77 -6.93 -20.51
C ASN A 123 7.30 -6.55 -19.09
N ASP A 124 6.18 -5.85 -18.93
CA ASP A 124 5.64 -5.50 -17.61
C ASP A 124 5.23 -6.75 -16.84
N ALA A 125 4.52 -7.67 -17.51
CA ALA A 125 4.09 -8.95 -16.97
C ALA A 125 5.29 -9.83 -16.59
N ILE A 126 6.30 -9.90 -17.46
CA ILE A 126 7.55 -10.62 -17.19
C ILE A 126 8.26 -10.03 -15.96
N ALA A 127 8.34 -8.70 -15.85
CA ALA A 127 8.93 -8.04 -14.69
C ALA A 127 8.16 -8.40 -13.41
N MET A 128 6.82 -8.29 -13.43
CA MET A 128 5.97 -8.61 -12.28
C MET A 128 6.20 -10.04 -11.76
N LEU A 129 6.16 -11.03 -12.65
CA LEU A 129 6.34 -12.44 -12.29
C LEU A 129 7.78 -12.75 -11.84
N ALA A 130 8.79 -12.13 -12.47
CA ALA A 130 10.18 -12.34 -12.09
C ALA A 130 10.46 -11.82 -10.67
N PHE A 131 9.93 -10.64 -10.31
CA PHE A 131 10.08 -10.11 -8.95
C PHE A 131 9.24 -10.88 -7.93
N GLU A 132 8.05 -11.34 -8.28
CA GLU A 132 7.24 -12.22 -7.42
C GLU A 132 7.99 -13.52 -7.08
N SER A 133 8.63 -14.14 -8.08
CA SER A 133 9.45 -15.34 -7.90
C SER A 133 10.65 -15.10 -6.95
N ILE A 134 11.21 -13.89 -6.94
CA ILE A 134 12.34 -13.53 -6.06
C ILE A 134 11.88 -13.23 -4.63
N GLU A 135 10.66 -12.70 -4.47
CA GLU A 135 10.07 -12.41 -3.16
C GLU A 135 9.56 -13.68 -2.46
N ASP A 136 9.08 -14.68 -3.21
CA ASP A 136 8.57 -15.93 -2.64
C ASP A 136 9.69 -16.83 -2.08
N PRO A 137 9.69 -17.12 -0.76
CA PRO A 137 10.67 -18.03 -0.15
C PRO A 137 10.59 -19.48 -0.62
N GLN A 138 9.46 -19.89 -1.22
CA GLN A 138 9.24 -21.26 -1.70
C GLN A 138 9.76 -21.52 -3.12
N THR A 139 10.23 -20.48 -3.80
CA THR A 139 10.72 -20.57 -5.18
C THR A 139 11.94 -21.48 -5.27
N SER A 140 11.95 -22.33 -6.31
CA SER A 140 13.07 -23.24 -6.56
C SER A 140 14.35 -22.45 -6.91
N LYS A 141 15.52 -23.06 -6.65
CA LYS A 141 16.81 -22.42 -7.00
C LYS A 141 16.97 -22.20 -8.50
N GLU A 142 16.33 -23.00 -9.33
CA GLU A 142 16.38 -22.89 -10.79
C GLU A 142 15.52 -21.72 -11.27
N ASP A 143 14.29 -21.62 -10.76
CA ASP A 143 13.36 -20.54 -11.07
C ASP A 143 13.91 -19.20 -10.58
N TYR A 144 14.54 -19.16 -9.41
CA TYR A 144 15.23 -17.98 -8.90
C TYR A 144 16.33 -17.49 -9.85
N LYS A 145 17.14 -18.40 -10.40
CA LYS A 145 18.19 -18.04 -11.37
C LYS A 145 17.59 -17.57 -12.69
N TYR A 146 16.49 -18.18 -13.13
CA TYR A 146 15.80 -17.79 -14.35
C TYR A 146 15.18 -16.40 -14.22
N ALA A 147 14.49 -16.12 -13.10
CA ALA A 147 13.94 -14.81 -12.78
C ALA A 147 15.01 -13.70 -12.79
N ASN A 148 16.18 -13.95 -12.20
CA ASN A 148 17.29 -12.99 -12.25
C ASN A 148 17.78 -12.73 -13.69
N LYS A 149 17.88 -13.76 -14.53
CA LYS A 149 18.25 -13.57 -15.95
C LYS A 149 17.22 -12.71 -16.70
N LEU A 150 15.93 -12.89 -16.41
CA LEU A 150 14.87 -12.05 -17.00
C LEU A 150 15.00 -10.59 -16.54
N ILE A 151 15.29 -10.37 -15.26
CA ILE A 151 15.53 -9.02 -14.71
C ILE A 151 16.77 -8.39 -15.34
N ASP A 152 17.86 -9.13 -15.51
CA ASP A 152 19.07 -8.64 -16.18
C ASP A 152 18.77 -8.21 -17.63
N ASN A 153 18.02 -9.04 -18.37
CA ASN A 153 17.60 -8.71 -19.73
C ASN A 153 16.75 -7.43 -19.76
N LEU A 154 15.77 -7.30 -18.87
CA LEU A 154 14.91 -6.12 -18.80
C LEU A 154 15.66 -4.87 -18.32
N THR A 155 16.67 -5.02 -17.46
CA THR A 155 17.56 -3.94 -17.03
C THR A 155 18.40 -3.43 -18.20
N ASN A 156 18.94 -4.35 -19.02
CA ASN A 156 19.66 -3.99 -20.25
C ASN A 156 18.77 -3.28 -21.28
N LEU A 157 17.49 -3.64 -21.33
CA LEU A 157 16.47 -2.95 -22.14
C LEU A 157 16.03 -1.61 -21.55
N LYS A 158 16.54 -1.24 -20.36
CA LYS A 158 16.12 -0.06 -19.59
C LYS A 158 14.59 0.00 -19.41
N HIS A 159 13.98 -1.13 -19.11
CA HIS A 159 12.54 -1.18 -18.90
C HIS A 159 12.17 -0.48 -17.57
N PRO A 160 11.29 0.55 -17.57
CA PRO A 160 11.01 1.35 -16.39
C PRO A 160 10.56 0.51 -15.18
N LEU A 161 9.60 -0.40 -15.37
CA LEU A 161 9.01 -1.15 -14.26
C LEU A 161 10.04 -1.96 -13.46
N VAL A 162 11.12 -2.44 -14.09
CA VAL A 162 12.18 -3.16 -13.38
C VAL A 162 12.88 -2.30 -12.35
N PHE A 163 13.15 -1.03 -12.66
CA PHE A 163 13.78 -0.12 -11.71
C PHE A 163 12.85 0.22 -10.54
N LYS A 164 11.55 0.43 -10.82
CA LYS A 164 10.56 0.61 -9.75
C LYS A 164 10.53 -0.60 -8.81
N MET A 165 10.38 -1.80 -9.38
CA MET A 165 10.26 -3.04 -8.60
C MET A 165 11.56 -3.38 -7.86
N ALA A 166 12.71 -3.14 -8.48
CA ALA A 166 14.02 -3.28 -7.82
C ALA A 166 14.14 -2.33 -6.62
N GLY A 167 13.70 -1.08 -6.76
CA GLY A 167 13.66 -0.12 -5.66
C GLY A 167 12.72 -0.56 -4.53
N ASP A 168 11.50 -0.99 -4.87
CA ASP A 168 10.51 -1.46 -3.91
C ASP A 168 11.03 -2.70 -3.14
N LEU A 169 11.67 -3.65 -3.84
CA LEU A 169 12.29 -4.84 -3.25
C LEU A 169 13.48 -4.48 -2.34
N ALA A 170 14.37 -3.61 -2.81
CA ALA A 170 15.53 -3.14 -2.04
C ALA A 170 15.07 -2.45 -0.75
N PHE A 171 14.02 -1.63 -0.83
CA PHE A 171 13.45 -0.95 0.32
C PHE A 171 12.84 -1.93 1.34
N LYS A 172 12.06 -2.92 0.88
CA LYS A 172 11.52 -3.99 1.75
C LYS A 172 12.62 -4.77 2.48
N LYS A 173 13.77 -4.99 1.83
CA LYS A 173 14.94 -5.68 2.41
C LYS A 173 15.81 -4.79 3.31
N GLY A 174 15.50 -3.51 3.46
CA GLY A 174 16.27 -2.55 4.26
C GLY A 174 17.48 -1.94 3.55
N TYR A 175 17.68 -2.21 2.25
CA TYR A 175 18.74 -1.61 1.43
C TYR A 175 18.33 -0.23 0.91
N HIS A 176 18.06 0.71 1.83
CA HIS A 176 17.42 2.00 1.51
C HIS A 176 18.22 2.85 0.51
N ASN A 177 19.55 2.91 0.61
CA ASN A 177 20.38 3.68 -0.32
C ASN A 177 20.35 3.10 -1.75
N GLN A 178 20.23 1.77 -1.87
CA GLN A 178 20.12 1.14 -3.18
C GLN A 178 18.73 1.35 -3.78
N ALA A 179 17.69 1.38 -2.94
CA ALA A 179 16.34 1.70 -3.38
C ALA A 179 16.24 3.09 -4.01
N GLU A 180 16.90 4.09 -3.42
CA GLU A 180 16.99 5.44 -3.98
C GLU A 180 17.55 5.43 -5.41
N ILE A 181 18.68 4.74 -5.63
CA ILE A 181 19.33 4.68 -6.94
C ILE A 181 18.39 4.11 -8.00
N TYR A 182 17.71 3.01 -7.70
CA TYR A 182 16.76 2.40 -8.63
C TYR A 182 15.55 3.28 -8.90
N TRP A 183 15.00 3.93 -7.86
CA TRP A 183 13.90 4.86 -8.05
C TRP A 183 14.29 6.10 -8.86
N LEU A 184 15.52 6.61 -8.71
CA LEU A 184 16.02 7.69 -9.56
C LEU A 184 16.17 7.24 -11.02
N GLN A 185 16.68 6.03 -11.26
CA GLN A 185 16.74 5.44 -12.62
C GLN A 185 15.36 5.28 -13.25
N PHE A 186 14.34 4.93 -12.46
CA PHE A 186 12.95 4.92 -12.93
C PHE A 186 12.53 6.32 -13.40
N ILE A 187 12.75 7.35 -12.57
CA ILE A 187 12.34 8.72 -12.88
C ILE A 187 13.06 9.31 -14.09
N GLU A 188 14.30 8.89 -14.36
CA GLU A 188 15.02 9.25 -15.59
C GLU A 188 14.36 8.71 -16.86
N LEU A 189 13.63 7.59 -16.77
CA LEU A 189 12.93 6.97 -17.89
C LEU A 189 11.47 7.44 -17.99
N GLU A 190 10.78 7.54 -16.85
CA GLU A 190 9.38 7.97 -16.75
C GLU A 190 9.21 8.97 -15.60
N SER A 191 8.99 10.24 -15.93
CA SER A 191 8.98 11.33 -14.93
C SER A 191 7.59 11.91 -14.65
N ASP A 192 6.60 11.59 -15.47
CA ASP A 192 5.29 12.24 -15.58
C ASP A 192 4.13 11.25 -15.72
N THR A 193 4.26 10.06 -15.12
CA THR A 193 3.22 9.02 -15.10
C THR A 193 2.63 8.81 -13.70
N ILE A 194 1.49 8.11 -13.62
CA ILE A 194 0.91 7.69 -12.33
C ILE A 194 1.90 6.80 -11.56
N LEU A 195 2.67 5.95 -12.25
CA LEU A 195 3.73 5.16 -11.61
C LEU A 195 4.86 6.05 -11.07
N ALA A 196 5.24 7.10 -11.80
CA ALA A 196 6.20 8.09 -11.31
C ALA A 196 5.72 8.76 -10.03
N SER A 197 4.41 9.02 -9.87
CA SER A 197 3.86 9.54 -8.61
C SER A 197 4.16 8.63 -7.41
N GLN A 198 4.03 7.32 -7.56
CA GLN A 198 4.33 6.35 -6.50
C GLN A 198 5.82 6.36 -6.15
N VAL A 199 6.67 6.41 -7.18
CA VAL A 199 8.13 6.47 -7.01
C VAL A 199 8.55 7.78 -6.34
N TYR A 200 7.93 8.90 -6.69
CA TYR A 200 8.14 10.19 -6.04
C TYR A 200 7.71 10.17 -4.55
N ALA A 201 6.59 9.53 -4.20
CA ALA A 201 6.21 9.37 -2.80
C ALA A 201 7.27 8.58 -2.04
N ASN A 202 7.73 7.45 -2.60
CA ASN A 202 8.77 6.62 -2.00
C ASN A 202 10.10 7.37 -1.81
N LEU A 203 10.55 8.13 -2.82
CA LEU A 203 11.72 9.00 -2.72
C LEU A 203 11.53 10.08 -1.64
N GLY A 204 10.36 10.69 -1.56
CA GLY A 204 10.03 11.66 -0.52
C GLY A 204 10.19 11.05 0.88
N ILE A 205 9.67 9.83 1.09
CA ILE A 205 9.76 9.11 2.37
C ILE A 205 11.22 8.76 2.68
N TYR A 206 11.98 8.32 1.67
CA TYR A 206 13.40 8.04 1.80
C TYR A 206 14.18 9.26 2.31
N TYR A 207 14.02 10.42 1.66
CA TYR A 207 14.70 11.65 2.06
C TYR A 207 14.24 12.19 3.41
N PHE A 208 12.99 11.92 3.80
CA PHE A 208 12.43 12.34 5.09
C PHE A 208 12.94 11.47 6.26
N ASN A 209 13.06 10.14 6.09
CA ASN A 209 13.30 9.21 7.21
C ASN A 209 14.65 8.48 7.16
N TYR A 210 15.14 8.14 5.97
CA TYR A 210 16.16 7.11 5.80
C TYR A 210 17.53 7.64 5.37
N LEU A 211 17.59 8.83 4.76
CA LEU A 211 18.86 9.45 4.39
C LEU A 211 19.73 9.71 5.65
N LYS A 212 21.00 9.30 5.57
CA LYS A 212 22.01 9.50 6.61
C LYS A 212 23.11 10.46 6.11
N PRO A 213 23.74 11.27 6.99
CA PRO A 213 23.58 11.30 8.45
C PRO A 213 22.32 12.02 8.94
N ARG A 214 21.70 12.85 8.10
CA ARG A 214 20.48 13.60 8.41
C ARG A 214 19.51 13.59 7.23
N PRO A 215 18.19 13.72 7.48
CA PRO A 215 17.19 13.90 6.44
C PRO A 215 17.45 15.12 5.56
N ASP A 216 17.03 15.04 4.29
CA ASP A 216 16.98 16.15 3.34
C ASP A 216 15.52 16.56 3.13
N LEU A 217 15.04 17.45 4.00
CA LEU A 217 13.63 17.85 4.02
C LEU A 217 13.23 18.65 2.76
N THR A 218 14.18 19.36 2.13
CA THR A 218 13.93 20.12 0.90
C THR A 218 13.67 19.17 -0.28
N LYS A 219 14.49 18.12 -0.42
CA LYS A 219 14.22 17.07 -1.42
C LYS A 219 12.95 16.30 -1.10
N ALA A 220 12.72 15.97 0.17
CA ALA A 220 11.50 15.29 0.58
C ALA A 220 10.26 16.08 0.15
N GLU A 221 10.22 17.38 0.46
CA GLU A 221 9.13 18.28 0.06
C GLU A 221 8.94 18.32 -1.47
N LEU A 222 10.03 18.46 -2.23
CA LEU A 222 10.00 18.50 -3.68
C LEU A 222 9.37 17.23 -4.26
N TYR A 223 9.81 16.05 -3.81
CA TYR A 223 9.29 14.78 -4.31
C TYR A 223 7.86 14.51 -3.88
N MET A 224 7.48 14.85 -2.64
CA MET A 224 6.09 14.73 -2.19
C MET A 224 5.13 15.62 -3.02
N LYS A 225 5.55 16.86 -3.34
CA LYS A 225 4.79 17.74 -4.24
C LYS A 225 4.65 17.15 -5.64
N LYS A 226 5.72 16.55 -6.18
CA LYS A 226 5.67 15.86 -7.49
C LYS A 226 4.73 14.65 -7.46
N SER A 227 4.74 13.88 -6.38
CA SER A 227 3.81 12.76 -6.20
C SER A 227 2.35 13.22 -6.31
N ILE A 228 1.97 14.27 -5.58
CA ILE A 228 0.61 14.83 -5.64
C ILE A 228 0.28 15.38 -7.03
N LYS A 229 1.27 15.99 -7.72
CA LYS A 229 1.07 16.56 -9.05
C LYS A 229 0.72 15.52 -10.12
N PHE A 230 1.38 14.36 -10.10
CA PHE A 230 1.27 13.34 -11.16
C PHE A 230 0.38 12.15 -10.77
N GLY A 231 0.02 12.03 -9.49
CA GLY A 231 -0.75 10.91 -8.98
C GLY A 231 -2.24 11.19 -8.94
N GLU A 232 -3.01 10.11 -8.99
CA GLU A 232 -4.39 10.13 -8.53
C GLU A 232 -4.44 10.08 -7.00
N LEU A 233 -5.61 10.32 -6.42
CA LEU A 233 -5.80 10.27 -4.96
C LEU A 233 -5.77 8.81 -4.47
N ASP A 234 -4.57 8.27 -4.32
CA ASP A 234 -4.27 6.90 -3.91
C ASP A 234 -3.50 6.85 -2.59
N LYS A 235 -3.11 5.64 -2.16
CA LYS A 235 -2.35 5.43 -0.92
C LYS A 235 -1.06 6.25 -0.88
N TYR A 236 -0.35 6.39 -1.99
CA TYR A 236 0.94 7.06 -2.05
C TYR A 236 0.77 8.58 -1.98
N THR A 237 -0.19 9.15 -2.70
CA THR A 237 -0.47 10.59 -2.59
C THR A 237 -1.03 10.96 -1.23
N ILE A 238 -1.87 10.10 -0.62
CA ILE A 238 -2.38 10.28 0.74
C ILE A 238 -1.22 10.33 1.74
N GLN A 239 -0.22 9.44 1.60
CA GLN A 239 1.00 9.47 2.41
C GLN A 239 1.81 10.75 2.13
N ALA A 240 1.92 11.19 0.88
CA ALA A 240 2.62 12.42 0.53
C ALA A 240 2.00 13.66 1.20
N HIS A 241 0.65 13.76 1.20
CA HIS A 241 -0.06 14.77 1.97
C HIS A 241 0.28 14.71 3.45
N TYR A 242 0.25 13.52 4.07
CA TYR A 242 0.59 13.38 5.48
C TYR A 242 1.99 13.92 5.82
N TYR A 243 3.01 13.55 5.05
CA TYR A 243 4.39 14.00 5.29
C TYR A 243 4.58 15.50 5.01
N LEU A 244 3.93 16.07 3.99
CA LEU A 244 3.90 17.53 3.80
C LEU A 244 3.23 18.23 4.98
N GLY A 245 2.17 17.64 5.52
CA GLY A 245 1.54 18.07 6.77
C GLY A 245 2.54 18.16 7.92
N GLN A 246 3.35 17.12 8.12
CA GLN A 246 4.40 17.12 9.14
C GLN A 246 5.46 18.21 8.89
N LEU A 247 5.93 18.35 7.65
CA LEU A 247 6.94 19.34 7.27
C LEU A 247 6.50 20.77 7.58
N TYR A 248 5.24 21.11 7.27
CA TYR A 248 4.73 22.46 7.45
C TYR A 248 4.22 22.76 8.86
N SER A 249 4.15 21.77 9.74
CA SER A 249 3.52 21.92 11.08
C SER A 249 4.03 23.13 11.88
N MET A 250 5.31 23.47 11.75
CA MET A 250 5.94 24.60 12.44
C MET A 250 6.14 25.83 11.55
N THR A 251 6.30 25.66 10.23
CA THR A 251 6.61 26.76 9.30
C THR A 251 5.36 27.41 8.74
N ASP A 252 4.34 26.62 8.42
CA ASP A 252 3.05 27.07 7.91
C ASP A 252 1.93 26.15 8.44
N PRO A 253 1.41 26.42 9.65
CA PRO A 253 0.38 25.60 10.27
C PRO A 253 -0.92 25.52 9.45
N ILE A 254 -1.24 26.54 8.65
CA ILE A 254 -2.46 26.57 7.82
C ILE A 254 -2.30 25.57 6.67
N LEU A 255 -1.15 25.61 5.99
CA LEU A 255 -0.84 24.66 4.94
C LEU A 255 -0.69 23.23 5.49
N SER A 256 -0.08 23.09 6.66
CA SER A 256 0.00 21.82 7.39
C SER A 256 -1.39 21.21 7.62
N LYS A 257 -2.31 22.02 8.15
CA LYS A 257 -3.71 21.62 8.37
C LYS A 257 -4.40 21.18 7.08
N TYR A 258 -4.23 21.92 5.98
CA TYR A 258 -4.79 21.55 4.69
C TYR A 258 -4.34 20.14 4.26
N HIS A 259 -3.04 19.85 4.31
CA HIS A 259 -2.54 18.55 3.90
C HIS A 259 -2.97 17.42 4.85
N LEU A 260 -2.96 17.67 6.17
CA LEU A 260 -3.39 16.69 7.17
C LEU A 260 -4.90 16.41 7.11
N GLU A 261 -5.73 17.39 6.80
CA GLU A 261 -7.18 17.21 6.61
C GLU A 261 -7.46 16.31 5.39
N ILE A 262 -6.71 16.48 4.29
CA ILE A 262 -6.83 15.60 3.13
C ILE A 262 -6.47 14.15 3.51
N SER A 263 -5.33 13.93 4.16
CA SER A 263 -4.91 12.57 4.52
C SER A 263 -5.84 11.94 5.57
N ALA A 264 -6.31 12.70 6.55
CA ALA A 264 -7.29 12.25 7.54
C ALA A 264 -8.65 11.91 6.92
N SER A 265 -9.15 12.71 5.97
CA SER A 265 -10.43 12.49 5.28
C SER A 265 -10.45 11.19 4.47
N LYS A 266 -9.26 10.69 4.08
CA LYS A 266 -9.08 9.42 3.37
C LYS A 266 -8.81 8.25 4.31
N GLY A 267 -8.92 8.46 5.62
CA GLY A 267 -8.81 7.42 6.63
C GLY A 267 -7.37 7.03 6.99
N LEU A 268 -6.37 7.86 6.66
CA LEU A 268 -5.00 7.61 7.11
C LEU A 268 -4.90 7.88 8.62
N LYS A 269 -4.80 6.79 9.39
CA LYS A 269 -4.93 6.81 10.86
C LYS A 269 -3.86 7.65 11.54
N GLU A 270 -2.65 7.65 10.98
CA GLU A 270 -1.49 8.40 11.44
C GLU A 270 -1.72 9.93 11.41
N SER A 271 -2.67 10.39 10.59
CA SER A 271 -3.02 11.81 10.47
C SER A 271 -3.83 12.32 11.65
N PHE A 272 -4.66 11.47 12.28
CA PHE A 272 -5.56 11.89 13.36
C PHE A 272 -4.83 12.50 14.56
N PRO A 273 -3.80 11.86 15.16
CA PRO A 273 -3.09 12.48 16.27
C PRO A 273 -2.39 13.76 15.84
N SER A 274 -1.78 13.77 14.65
CA SER A 274 -1.05 14.94 14.13
C SER A 274 -1.96 16.15 13.95
N LEU A 275 -3.14 15.95 13.36
CA LEU A 275 -4.13 16.99 13.14
C LEU A 275 -4.79 17.43 14.46
N GLY A 276 -5.09 16.51 15.36
CA GLY A 276 -5.58 16.82 16.70
C GLY A 276 -4.59 17.69 17.47
N PHE A 277 -3.32 17.28 17.56
CA PHE A 277 -2.30 18.08 18.24
C PHE A 277 -2.06 19.43 17.57
N LEU A 278 -2.17 19.53 16.24
CA LEU A 278 -2.08 20.80 15.52
C LEU A 278 -3.24 21.74 15.90
N GLU A 279 -4.48 21.25 15.87
CA GLU A 279 -5.68 22.02 16.26
C GLU A 279 -5.63 22.43 17.73
N MET A 280 -5.21 21.54 18.63
CA MET A 280 -5.11 21.83 20.06
C MET A 280 -3.97 22.80 20.39
N ASN A 281 -2.76 22.54 19.89
CA ASN A 281 -1.57 23.25 20.34
C ASN A 281 -1.39 24.60 19.64
N ILE A 282 -1.67 24.66 18.34
CA ILE A 282 -1.42 25.85 17.52
C ILE A 282 -2.70 26.67 17.37
N PHE A 283 -3.80 26.05 16.94
CA PHE A 283 -5.07 26.77 16.70
C PHE A 283 -5.94 26.95 17.95
N LYS A 284 -5.59 26.30 19.06
CA LYS A 284 -6.34 26.31 20.34
C LYS A 284 -7.81 25.91 20.18
N ASN A 285 -8.12 25.05 19.21
CA ASN A 285 -9.46 24.56 18.94
C ASN A 285 -9.68 23.20 19.61
N TYR A 286 -9.94 23.21 20.91
CA TYR A 286 -10.08 22.00 21.72
C TYR A 286 -11.27 21.12 21.32
N SER A 287 -12.39 21.72 20.91
CA SER A 287 -13.58 20.96 20.48
C SER A 287 -13.32 20.18 19.19
N LYS A 288 -12.74 20.84 18.17
CA LYS A 288 -12.38 20.16 16.91
C LYS A 288 -11.25 19.17 17.09
N SER A 289 -10.26 19.49 17.92
CA SER A 289 -9.19 18.56 18.27
C SER A 289 -9.74 17.27 18.91
N LEU A 290 -10.74 17.41 19.80
CA LEU A 290 -11.36 16.27 20.45
C LEU A 290 -12.05 15.33 19.45
N GLU A 291 -12.69 15.86 18.41
CA GLU A 291 -13.29 15.05 17.33
C GLU A 291 -12.24 14.22 16.60
N TRP A 292 -11.11 14.83 16.23
CA TRP A 292 -10.00 14.10 15.59
C TRP A 292 -9.44 13.00 16.48
N PHE A 293 -9.24 13.28 17.76
CA PHE A 293 -8.76 12.26 18.69
C PHE A 293 -9.78 11.14 18.91
N LYS A 294 -11.08 11.43 18.96
CA LYS A 294 -12.15 10.40 18.99
C LYS A 294 -12.06 9.46 17.79
N LEU A 295 -11.93 9.99 16.58
CA LEU A 295 -11.76 9.18 15.37
C LEU A 295 -10.52 8.28 15.46
N GLY A 296 -9.40 8.78 15.98
CA GLY A 296 -8.18 7.98 16.15
C GLY A 296 -8.30 6.85 17.19
N VAL A 297 -9.01 7.10 18.30
CA VAL A 297 -9.29 6.08 19.31
C VAL A 297 -10.26 5.03 18.78
N GLU A 298 -11.33 5.44 18.10
CA GLU A 298 -12.33 4.52 17.53
C GLU A 298 -11.76 3.67 16.39
N SER A 299 -10.88 4.22 15.56
CA SER A 299 -10.31 3.53 14.39
C SER A 299 -9.15 2.59 14.69
N SER A 300 -8.31 2.92 15.68
CA SER A 300 -7.05 2.20 15.95
C SER A 300 -6.74 1.99 17.42
N ASN A 301 -7.58 2.47 18.34
CA ASN A 301 -7.26 2.53 19.76
C ASN A 301 -5.89 3.23 19.99
N ASP A 302 -5.65 4.30 19.24
CA ASP A 302 -4.37 5.01 19.22
C ASP A 302 -4.12 5.72 20.56
N LEU A 303 -2.97 5.41 21.17
CA LEU A 303 -2.62 5.90 22.51
C LEU A 303 -2.36 7.41 22.50
N SER A 304 -1.75 7.94 21.44
CA SER A 304 -1.49 9.37 21.31
C SER A 304 -2.79 10.16 21.25
N CYS A 305 -3.81 9.63 20.56
CA CYS A 305 -5.14 10.18 20.54
C CYS A 305 -5.83 10.11 21.90
N MET A 306 -5.71 9.01 22.67
CA MET A 306 -6.26 8.97 24.05
C MET A 306 -5.64 10.04 24.94
N ILE A 307 -4.32 10.23 24.86
CA ILE A 307 -3.61 11.30 25.58
C ILE A 307 -4.14 12.67 25.14
N GLY A 308 -4.32 12.87 23.84
CA GLY A 308 -4.91 14.08 23.29
C GLY A 308 -6.34 14.36 23.77
N GLN A 309 -7.19 13.32 23.90
CA GLN A 309 -8.54 13.44 24.47
C GLN A 309 -8.47 13.89 25.93
N PHE A 310 -7.58 13.30 26.72
CA PHE A 310 -7.38 13.70 28.10
C PHE A 310 -7.00 15.19 28.18
N ASP A 311 -5.99 15.60 27.42
CA ASP A 311 -5.53 17.00 27.40
C ASP A 311 -6.67 17.94 26.95
N CYS A 312 -7.48 17.57 25.95
CA CYS A 312 -8.66 18.35 25.53
C CYS A 312 -9.70 18.48 26.64
N PHE A 313 -10.04 17.39 27.35
CA PHE A 313 -11.03 17.44 28.42
C PHE A 313 -10.59 18.27 29.62
N ILE A 314 -9.29 18.25 29.95
CA ILE A 314 -8.73 19.13 30.97
C ILE A 314 -8.88 20.61 30.56
N ASN A 315 -8.55 20.96 29.32
CA ASN A 315 -8.67 22.33 28.83
C ASN A 315 -10.12 22.80 28.66
N LEU A 316 -11.06 21.87 28.48
CA LEU A 316 -12.51 22.13 28.45
C LEU A 316 -13.15 22.06 29.84
N GLU A 317 -12.36 21.92 30.91
CA GLU A 317 -12.81 21.79 32.32
C GLU A 317 -13.79 20.62 32.57
N ASN A 318 -13.81 19.62 31.68
CA ASN A 318 -14.66 18.45 31.81
C ASN A 318 -13.92 17.32 32.55
N LEU A 319 -13.76 17.51 33.86
CA LEU A 319 -12.98 16.60 34.70
C LEU A 319 -13.56 15.18 34.78
N ILE A 320 -14.88 15.02 34.61
CA ILE A 320 -15.54 13.71 34.63
C ILE A 320 -15.09 12.86 33.43
N GLN A 321 -15.08 13.44 32.23
CA GLN A 321 -14.63 12.71 31.04
C GLN A 321 -13.12 12.52 31.05
N ALA A 322 -12.35 13.52 31.50
CA ALA A 322 -10.90 13.37 31.69
C ALA A 322 -10.56 12.20 32.62
N ASP A 323 -11.31 12.04 33.72
CA ASP A 323 -11.16 10.93 34.66
C ASP A 323 -11.42 9.55 34.02
N GLY A 324 -12.46 9.47 33.18
CA GLY A 324 -12.74 8.25 32.41
C GLY A 324 -11.58 7.86 31.49
N ILE A 325 -11.01 8.83 30.76
CA ILE A 325 -9.85 8.59 29.90
C ILE A 325 -8.61 8.21 30.73
N TYR A 326 -8.37 8.87 31.86
CA TYR A 326 -7.27 8.53 32.77
C TYR A 326 -7.35 7.08 33.25
N ARG A 327 -8.53 6.61 33.69
CA ARG A 327 -8.74 5.21 34.10
C ARG A 327 -8.45 4.22 32.95
N ASN A 328 -8.82 4.58 31.73
CA ASN A 328 -8.49 3.78 30.55
C ASN A 328 -6.97 3.72 30.31
N LEU A 329 -6.26 4.84 30.40
CA LEU A 329 -4.80 4.90 30.26
C LEU A 329 -4.09 4.07 31.33
N VAL A 330 -4.55 4.11 32.59
CA VAL A 330 -4.04 3.25 33.67
C VAL A 330 -4.29 1.77 33.37
N SER A 331 -5.48 1.42 32.87
CA SER A 331 -5.80 0.05 32.47
C SER A 331 -4.86 -0.46 31.36
N VAL A 332 -4.61 0.35 30.33
CA VAL A 332 -3.67 0.04 29.26
C VAL A 332 -2.25 -0.15 29.80
N HIS A 333 -1.80 0.75 30.69
CA HIS A 333 -0.49 0.66 31.31
C HIS A 333 -0.29 -0.65 32.09
N ASN A 334 -1.28 -1.05 32.88
CA ASN A 334 -1.25 -2.31 33.63
C ASN A 334 -1.25 -3.54 32.71
N LYS A 335 -2.00 -3.50 31.60
CA LYS A 335 -1.99 -4.55 30.58
C LYS A 335 -0.62 -4.69 29.91
N ILE A 336 0.05 -3.59 29.55
CA ILE A 336 1.40 -3.63 28.97
C ILE A 336 2.41 -4.23 29.97
N ARG A 337 2.34 -3.80 31.25
CA ARG A 337 3.22 -4.29 32.31
C ARG A 337 3.06 -5.80 32.56
N SER A 338 1.82 -6.28 32.61
CA SER A 338 1.51 -7.71 32.80
C SER A 338 1.84 -8.56 31.58
N ALA A 339 1.66 -8.04 30.36
CA ALA A 339 2.04 -8.71 29.13
C ALA A 339 3.56 -8.95 29.06
N ARG A 340 4.39 -7.97 29.46
CA ARG A 340 5.86 -8.10 29.51
C ARG A 340 6.38 -9.23 30.39
N ALA A 341 5.60 -9.71 31.36
CA ALA A 341 5.99 -10.85 32.17
C ALA A 341 5.97 -12.19 31.38
N ARG A 342 5.40 -12.19 30.18
CA ARG A 342 5.35 -13.37 29.29
C ARG A 342 6.61 -13.42 28.43
N LYS A 343 7.21 -14.61 28.32
CA LYS A 343 8.48 -14.83 27.58
C LYS A 343 8.31 -14.99 26.06
N ASP A 344 7.09 -15.09 25.56
CA ASP A 344 6.80 -15.44 24.16
C ASP A 344 6.06 -14.31 23.42
N ILE A 345 6.76 -13.20 23.19
CA ILE A 345 6.20 -12.04 22.49
C ILE A 345 6.99 -11.81 21.20
N PRO A 346 6.33 -11.75 20.03
CA PRO A 346 6.96 -11.36 18.76
C PRO A 346 7.69 -10.01 18.86
N LYS A 347 8.84 -9.89 18.17
CA LYS A 347 9.70 -8.68 18.23
C LYS A 347 8.96 -7.39 17.86
N ASP A 348 8.08 -7.44 16.87
CA ASP A 348 7.32 -6.25 16.42
C ASP A 348 6.35 -5.74 17.49
N ILE A 349 5.72 -6.68 18.21
CA ILE A 349 4.83 -6.36 19.33
C ILE A 349 5.65 -5.79 20.49
N GLN A 350 6.85 -6.31 20.71
CA GLN A 350 7.76 -5.80 21.73
C GLN A 350 8.16 -4.34 21.46
N GLN A 351 8.54 -4.00 20.23
CA GLN A 351 8.88 -2.63 19.84
C GLN A 351 7.69 -1.66 19.99
N ALA A 352 6.48 -2.09 19.60
CA ALA A 352 5.27 -1.30 19.79
C ALA A 352 4.95 -1.09 21.29
N MET A 353 5.12 -2.13 22.11
CA MET A 353 4.95 -2.04 23.56
C MET A 353 5.95 -1.08 24.20
N ASP A 354 7.20 -1.10 23.79
CA ASP A 354 8.26 -0.22 24.30
C ASP A 354 7.97 1.25 23.98
N THR A 355 7.47 1.52 22.77
CA THR A 355 7.05 2.84 22.32
C THR A 355 5.86 3.34 23.15
N ASN A 356 4.81 2.52 23.29
CA ASN A 356 3.62 2.86 24.07
C ASN A 356 3.94 3.06 25.56
N GLN A 357 4.83 2.25 26.12
CA GLN A 357 5.29 2.40 27.50
C GLN A 357 6.01 3.73 27.70
N SER A 358 6.88 4.11 26.76
CA SER A 358 7.60 5.38 26.81
C SER A 358 6.63 6.57 26.77
N LEU A 359 5.62 6.50 25.90
CA LEU A 359 4.55 7.51 25.84
C LEU A 359 3.74 7.61 27.13
N LEU A 360 3.35 6.46 27.72
CA LEU A 360 2.63 6.44 29.00
C LEU A 360 3.47 6.98 30.15
N ASN A 361 4.74 6.61 30.23
CA ASN A 361 5.65 7.15 31.26
C ASN A 361 5.80 8.67 31.12
N LEU A 362 5.92 9.17 29.89
CA LEU A 362 5.94 10.60 29.62
C LEU A 362 4.62 11.27 30.02
N PHE A 363 3.48 10.65 29.70
CA PHE A 363 2.16 11.15 30.11
C PHE A 363 2.05 11.29 31.63
N PHE A 364 2.30 10.22 32.39
CA PHE A 364 2.15 10.23 33.85
C PHE A 364 3.10 11.19 34.55
N SER A 365 4.31 11.39 34.02
CA SER A 365 5.27 12.34 34.59
C SER A 365 4.85 13.79 34.32
N THR A 366 4.52 14.11 33.08
CA THR A 366 4.24 15.50 32.64
C THR A 366 2.85 15.99 33.04
N ARG A 367 1.84 15.12 33.13
CA ARG A 367 0.45 15.48 33.49
C ARG A 367 0.14 15.28 34.97
N SER A 368 1.15 15.05 35.81
CA SER A 368 0.98 14.77 37.25
C SER A 368 0.15 15.83 38.00
N GLY A 369 0.28 17.12 37.63
CA GLY A 369 -0.55 18.20 38.17
C GLY A 369 -2.03 18.04 37.83
N SER A 370 -2.35 17.87 36.54
CA SER A 370 -3.72 17.69 36.05
C SER A 370 -4.37 16.39 36.55
N ILE A 371 -3.57 15.34 36.75
CA ILE A 371 -4.05 14.08 37.33
C ILE A 371 -4.49 14.26 38.78
N LYS A 372 -3.77 15.07 39.58
CA LYS A 372 -4.13 15.33 40.98
C LYS A 372 -5.45 16.09 41.13
N SER A 373 -5.87 16.84 40.12
CA SER A 373 -7.18 17.52 40.10
C SER A 373 -8.35 16.61 39.72
N LEU A 374 -8.11 15.34 39.36
CA LEU A 374 -9.18 14.44 38.94
C LEU A 374 -9.96 13.88 40.15
N PRO A 375 -11.27 13.63 39.99
CA PRO A 375 -12.11 13.04 41.03
C PRO A 375 -11.58 11.72 41.58
N SER A 376 -11.07 10.82 40.74
CA SER A 376 -10.55 9.51 41.19
C SER A 376 -9.22 9.57 41.94
N TYR A 377 -8.52 10.71 41.93
CA TYR A 377 -7.27 10.89 42.67
C TYR A 377 -7.48 11.48 44.07
N GLN A 378 -8.64 12.12 44.30
CA GLN A 378 -9.00 12.73 45.58
C GLN A 378 -9.73 11.76 46.53
N LEU A 379 -10.09 10.58 46.04
CA LEU A 379 -10.57 9.43 46.80
C LEU A 379 -9.40 8.48 47.07
#